data_AF-A0A535VAB6-F1
#
_entry.id   AF-A0A535VAB6-F1
#
_cell.length_a   1.000
_cell.length_b   1.000
_cell.length_c   1.000
_cell.angle_alpha   90.00
_cell.angle_beta   90.00
_cell.angle_gamma   90.00
#
_symmetry.space_group_name_H-M   'P 1'
#
loop_
_entity.id
_entity.type
_entity.pdbx_description
1 polymer ?
#
loop_
_entity_poly.entity_id
_entity_poly.type
_entity_poly.pdbx_seq_one_letter_code
_entity_poly.pdbx_strand_id
1 'polypeptide(L)'
;FEVPRTHEHQARSTKLAIRFATLTIAPPRPKKNHAVWKPLPLQVVLAEEVDPPEGETAVSWLLLTTMPVTGYEEAVQVVLWYSLRWLIERYHYVLKSGCRIEELQLETAQRLERALATYCIVAWRLLWLTYEARQAPESSCEVLLQKEEWQALYATIHQTPTPPEQPPTLHEAVHWIARLGGFLGRKSDGEPGVKVIWRGLRRLEDIAATWRLLHLTEPPATFG
;
A
#
# COMPACT_ATOMS: atom_id res chain seq x y z
N PHE A 1 2.14 -4.92 -19.45
CA PHE A 1 2.35 -5.24 -18.04
C PHE A 1 3.57 -4.47 -17.58
N GLU A 2 3.49 -3.76 -16.46
CA GLU A 2 4.64 -3.01 -15.92
C GLU A 2 5.37 -3.89 -14.91
N VAL A 3 6.61 -4.23 -15.21
CA VAL A 3 7.52 -4.89 -14.26
C VAL A 3 8.05 -3.82 -13.31
N PRO A 4 7.80 -3.94 -11.99
CA PRO A 4 8.28 -2.95 -11.03
C PRO A 4 9.80 -3.03 -10.88
N ARG A 5 10.41 -1.88 -10.56
CA ARG A 5 11.84 -1.81 -10.23
C ARG A 5 12.16 -2.67 -9.00
N THR A 6 13.25 -3.43 -9.08
CA THR A 6 13.88 -4.12 -7.94
C THR A 6 15.29 -3.58 -7.71
N HIS A 7 16.05 -4.18 -6.79
CA HIS A 7 17.47 -3.91 -6.64
C HIS A 7 18.30 -4.39 -7.84
N GLU A 8 17.79 -5.41 -8.55
CA GLU A 8 18.50 -6.08 -9.64
C GLU A 8 18.13 -5.51 -11.01
N HIS A 9 16.90 -5.01 -11.19
CA HIS A 9 16.40 -4.57 -12.50
C HIS A 9 15.59 -3.27 -12.45
N GLN A 10 15.64 -2.49 -13.53
CA GLN A 10 14.84 -1.27 -13.69
C GLN A 10 13.37 -1.60 -13.98
N ALA A 11 12.49 -0.64 -13.69
CA ALA A 11 11.09 -0.77 -14.09
C ALA A 11 11.01 -0.77 -15.63
N ARG A 12 10.18 -1.66 -16.19
CA ARG A 12 10.02 -1.78 -17.65
C ARG A 12 8.63 -2.26 -18.04
N SER A 13 8.15 -1.80 -19.19
CA SER A 13 6.91 -2.27 -19.78
C SER A 13 7.16 -3.50 -20.64
N THR A 14 6.28 -4.51 -20.55
CA THR A 14 6.37 -5.74 -21.34
C THR A 14 5.01 -6.24 -21.83
N LYS A 15 5.02 -7.04 -22.90
CA LYS A 15 3.86 -7.74 -23.45
C LYS A 15 3.84 -9.17 -22.94
N LEU A 16 2.67 -9.64 -22.50
CA LEU A 16 2.49 -11.02 -22.04
C LEU A 16 1.60 -11.78 -23.03
N ALA A 17 2.03 -12.96 -23.45
CA ALA A 17 1.19 -13.96 -24.08
C ALA A 17 0.41 -14.72 -22.99
N ILE A 18 -0.92 -14.74 -23.10
CA ILE A 18 -1.79 -15.37 -22.10
C ILE A 18 -2.45 -16.60 -22.73
N ARG A 19 -2.33 -17.74 -22.05
CA ARG A 19 -2.97 -19.01 -22.40
C ARG A 19 -3.74 -19.51 -21.19
N PHE A 20 -4.88 -20.14 -21.42
CA PHE A 20 -5.69 -20.69 -20.33
C PHE A 20 -6.32 -22.02 -20.72
N ALA A 21 -6.52 -22.88 -19.73
CA ALA A 21 -7.17 -24.18 -19.87
C ALA A 21 -7.78 -24.63 -18.54
N THR A 22 -8.79 -25.50 -18.61
CA THR A 22 -9.28 -26.25 -17.45
C THR A 22 -8.49 -27.55 -17.33
N LEU A 23 -7.80 -27.76 -16.21
CA LEU A 23 -7.06 -28.99 -15.93
C LEU A 23 -7.57 -29.64 -14.65
N THR A 24 -7.60 -30.97 -14.63
CA THR A 24 -7.91 -31.74 -13.43
C THR A 24 -6.60 -32.13 -12.74
N ILE A 25 -6.32 -31.54 -11.58
CA ILE A 25 -5.11 -31.83 -10.82
C ILE A 25 -5.32 -33.07 -9.95
N ALA A 26 -4.50 -34.09 -10.17
CA ALA A 26 -4.48 -35.27 -9.32
C ALA A 26 -3.82 -34.96 -7.97
N PRO A 27 -4.34 -35.47 -6.86
CA PRO A 27 -3.71 -35.31 -5.56
C PRO A 27 -2.37 -36.06 -5.50
N PRO A 28 -1.44 -35.64 -4.61
CA PRO A 28 -0.24 -36.42 -4.34
C PRO A 28 -0.60 -37.82 -3.84
N ARG A 29 0.28 -38.80 -4.07
CA ARG A 29 0.06 -40.18 -3.62
C ARG A 29 -0.19 -40.18 -2.10
N PRO A 30 -1.31 -40.76 -1.62
CA PRO A 30 -1.62 -40.75 -0.20
C PRO A 30 -0.56 -41.54 0.59
N LYS A 31 -0.09 -40.96 1.71
CA LYS A 31 0.68 -41.71 2.71
C LYS A 31 -0.26 -42.68 3.43
N LYS A 32 0.27 -43.80 3.97
CA LYS A 32 -0.51 -44.72 4.80
C LYS A 32 -1.25 -43.94 5.89
N ASN A 33 -2.55 -44.19 6.03
CA ASN A 33 -3.47 -43.57 7.00
C ASN A 33 -3.89 -42.11 6.74
N HIS A 34 -3.64 -41.56 5.54
CA HIS A 34 -4.24 -40.29 5.12
C HIS A 34 -5.46 -40.49 4.23
N ALA A 35 -6.44 -39.59 4.35
CA ALA A 35 -7.63 -39.58 3.50
C ALA A 35 -7.23 -39.51 2.00
N VAL A 36 -7.93 -40.27 1.16
CA VAL A 36 -7.78 -40.21 -0.30
C VAL A 36 -8.46 -38.93 -0.78
N TRP A 37 -7.66 -38.00 -1.32
CA TRP A 37 -8.20 -36.75 -1.86
C TRP A 37 -8.76 -37.00 -3.27
N LYS A 38 -9.75 -36.22 -3.69
CA LYS A 38 -10.32 -36.33 -5.04
C LYS A 38 -9.54 -35.41 -5.99
N PRO A 39 -9.38 -35.79 -7.27
CA PRO A 39 -8.88 -34.88 -8.29
C PRO A 39 -9.70 -33.59 -8.33
N LEU A 40 -9.02 -32.45 -8.48
CA LEU A 40 -9.65 -31.13 -8.41
C LEU A 40 -9.57 -30.45 -9.79
N PRO A 41 -10.71 -30.19 -10.47
CA PRO A 41 -10.72 -29.36 -11.66
C PRO A 41 -10.40 -27.91 -11.26
N LEU A 42 -9.41 -27.32 -11.92
CA LEU A 42 -8.99 -25.95 -11.74
C LEU A 42 -8.79 -25.27 -13.09
N GLN A 43 -8.92 -23.95 -13.08
CA GLN A 43 -8.46 -23.14 -14.19
C GLN A 43 -6.96 -22.89 -14.04
N VAL A 44 -6.25 -23.02 -15.16
CA VAL A 44 -4.82 -22.77 -15.26
C VAL A 44 -4.60 -21.65 -16.26
N VAL A 45 -3.89 -20.61 -15.84
CA VAL A 45 -3.53 -19.46 -16.67
C VAL A 45 -2.02 -19.36 -16.74
N LEU A 46 -1.46 -19.44 -17.94
CA LEU A 46 -0.05 -19.23 -18.23
C LEU A 46 0.13 -17.85 -18.86
N ALA A 47 0.89 -16.98 -18.19
CA ALA A 47 1.27 -15.66 -18.70
C ALA A 47 2.79 -15.62 -18.89
N GLU A 48 3.24 -15.41 -20.12
CA GLU A 48 4.66 -15.43 -20.48
C GLU A 48 5.04 -14.17 -21.25
N GLU A 49 6.17 -13.59 -20.90
CA GLU A 49 6.72 -12.45 -21.59
C GLU A 49 7.09 -12.77 -23.04
N VAL A 50 6.65 -11.89 -23.94
CA VAL A 50 6.97 -11.92 -25.36
C VAL A 50 8.24 -11.09 -25.58
N ASP A 51 9.23 -11.68 -26.24
CA ASP A 51 10.50 -11.04 -26.59
C ASP A 51 11.20 -10.36 -25.39
N PRO A 52 11.57 -11.13 -24.34
CA PRO A 52 12.24 -10.57 -23.16
C PRO A 52 13.57 -9.90 -23.54
N PRO A 53 13.94 -8.77 -22.91
CA PRO A 53 15.22 -8.14 -23.16
C PRO A 53 16.40 -9.07 -22.84
N GLU A 54 17.48 -8.94 -23.61
CA GLU A 54 18.68 -9.74 -23.39
C GLU A 54 19.25 -9.51 -21.99
N GLY A 55 19.54 -10.59 -21.26
CA GLY A 55 20.07 -10.55 -19.90
C GLY A 55 19.02 -10.34 -18.80
N GLU A 56 17.74 -10.10 -19.14
CA GLU A 56 16.64 -10.00 -18.18
C GLU A 56 15.96 -11.36 -17.99
N THR A 57 15.56 -11.68 -16.76
CA THR A 57 14.74 -12.86 -16.50
C THR A 57 13.32 -12.59 -17.01
N ALA A 58 12.84 -13.40 -17.95
CA ALA A 58 11.52 -13.26 -18.54
C ALA A 58 10.41 -13.46 -17.49
N VAL A 59 9.36 -12.64 -17.55
CA VAL A 59 8.16 -12.88 -16.74
C VAL A 59 7.50 -14.18 -17.20
N SER A 60 7.37 -15.16 -16.31
CA SER A 60 6.65 -16.41 -16.56
C SER A 60 5.85 -16.81 -15.33
N TRP A 61 4.53 -16.76 -15.44
CA TRP A 61 3.60 -17.09 -14.36
C TRP A 61 2.66 -18.21 -14.79
N LEU A 62 2.71 -19.32 -14.06
CA LEU A 62 1.71 -20.38 -14.13
C LEU A 62 0.78 -20.27 -12.92
N LEU A 63 -0.43 -19.79 -13.14
CA LEU A 63 -1.41 -19.48 -12.11
C LEU A 63 -2.50 -20.55 -12.08
N LEU A 64 -2.80 -21.04 -10.88
CA LEU A 64 -3.93 -21.92 -10.62
C LEU A 64 -5.02 -21.13 -9.91
N THR A 65 -6.26 -21.23 -10.38
CA THR A 65 -7.38 -20.51 -9.79
C THR A 65 -8.67 -21.35 -9.80
N THR A 66 -9.48 -21.13 -8.76
CA THR A 66 -10.86 -21.65 -8.68
C THR A 66 -11.86 -20.73 -9.36
N MET A 67 -11.43 -19.53 -9.78
CA MET A 67 -12.29 -18.60 -10.51
C MET A 67 -12.58 -19.14 -11.92
N PRO A 68 -13.80 -18.95 -12.44
CA PRO A 68 -14.11 -19.28 -13.83
C PRO A 68 -13.18 -18.54 -14.81
N VAL A 69 -12.70 -19.26 -15.82
CA VAL A 69 -11.93 -18.71 -16.95
C VAL A 69 -12.41 -19.39 -18.22
N THR A 70 -13.44 -18.80 -18.80
CA THR A 70 -14.14 -19.18 -20.03
C THR A 70 -13.63 -18.43 -21.25
N GLY A 71 -12.92 -17.32 -21.04
CA GLY A 71 -12.40 -16.47 -22.11
C GLY A 71 -11.14 -15.70 -21.75
N TYR A 72 -10.62 -14.98 -22.76
CA TYR A 72 -9.38 -14.20 -22.64
C TYR A 72 -9.47 -13.09 -21.58
N GLU A 73 -10.60 -12.36 -21.51
CA GLU A 73 -10.77 -11.26 -20.57
C GLU A 73 -10.69 -11.73 -19.10
N GLU A 74 -11.29 -12.87 -18.79
CA GLU A 74 -11.22 -13.48 -17.46
C GLU A 74 -9.81 -13.97 -17.13
N ALA A 75 -9.08 -14.51 -18.11
CA ALA A 75 -7.68 -14.88 -17.94
C ALA A 75 -6.79 -13.65 -17.66
N VAL A 76 -7.02 -12.54 -18.37
CA VAL A 76 -6.35 -11.26 -18.11
C VAL A 76 -6.66 -10.77 -16.70
N GLN A 77 -7.92 -10.87 -16.24
CA GLN A 77 -8.30 -10.45 -14.90
C GLN A 77 -7.56 -11.23 -13.80
N VAL A 78 -7.37 -12.54 -13.98
CA VAL A 78 -6.58 -13.37 -13.06
C VAL A 78 -5.12 -12.90 -12.99
N VAL A 79 -4.52 -12.59 -14.15
CA VAL A 79 -3.15 -12.05 -14.22
C VAL A 79 -3.06 -10.68 -13.56
N LEU A 80 -4.05 -9.80 -13.77
CA LEU A 80 -4.13 -8.50 -13.12
C LEU A 80 -4.23 -8.64 -11.60
N TRP A 81 -5.10 -9.51 -11.09
CA TRP A 81 -5.18 -9.76 -9.64
C TRP A 81 -3.88 -10.32 -9.07
N TYR A 82 -3.24 -11.26 -9.78
CA TYR A 82 -1.96 -11.79 -9.35
C TYR A 82 -0.87 -10.72 -9.32
N SER A 83 -0.89 -9.75 -10.24
CA SER A 83 0.05 -8.64 -10.22
C SER A 83 -0.05 -7.77 -8.96
N LEU A 84 -1.23 -7.72 -8.33
CA LEU A 84 -1.45 -6.99 -7.08
C LEU A 84 -0.93 -7.75 -5.85
N ARG A 85 -0.49 -9.01 -5.99
CA ARG A 85 0.06 -9.81 -4.87
C ARG A 85 1.18 -9.08 -4.14
N TRP A 86 1.98 -8.30 -4.84
CA TRP A 86 3.10 -7.53 -4.27
C TRP A 86 2.67 -6.48 -3.23
N LEU A 87 1.39 -6.08 -3.19
CA LEU A 87 0.89 -5.15 -2.18
C LEU A 87 1.07 -5.68 -0.75
N ILE A 88 1.02 -7.00 -0.54
CA ILE A 88 1.26 -7.59 0.79
C ILE A 88 2.71 -7.41 1.24
N GLU A 89 3.67 -7.42 0.31
CA GLU A 89 5.08 -7.18 0.61
C GLU A 89 5.30 -5.73 1.01
N ARG A 90 4.57 -4.78 0.37
CA ARG A 90 4.54 -3.38 0.80
C ARG A 90 3.94 -3.22 2.19
N TYR A 91 2.87 -3.96 2.51
CA TYR A 91 2.29 -3.98 3.85
C TYR A 91 3.31 -4.46 4.91
N HIS A 92 4.01 -5.58 4.64
CA HIS A 92 5.07 -6.07 5.54
C HIS A 92 6.23 -5.07 5.66
N TYR A 93 6.61 -4.41 4.56
CA TYR A 93 7.62 -3.37 4.59
C TYR A 93 7.22 -2.20 5.49
N VAL A 94 5.95 -1.77 5.44
CA VAL A 94 5.42 -0.73 6.33
C VAL A 94 5.53 -1.16 7.80
N LEU A 95 5.08 -2.38 8.13
CA LEU A 95 5.18 -2.90 9.50
C LEU A 95 6.62 -2.93 10.01
N LYS A 96 7.53 -3.52 9.23
CA LYS A 96 8.92 -3.76 9.64
C LYS A 96 9.78 -2.50 9.60
N SER A 97 9.76 -1.76 8.50
CA SER A 97 10.65 -0.61 8.28
C SER A 97 10.01 0.74 8.63
N GLY A 98 8.69 0.86 8.52
CA GLY A 98 7.95 2.08 8.87
C GLY A 98 7.64 2.14 10.36
N CYS A 99 6.81 1.20 10.82
CA CYS A 99 6.37 1.08 12.21
C CYS A 99 7.44 0.49 13.13
N ARG A 100 8.47 -0.17 12.58
CA ARG A 100 9.59 -0.76 13.33
C ARG A 100 9.15 -1.75 14.40
N ILE A 101 8.18 -2.60 14.06
CA ILE A 101 7.63 -3.58 15.01
C ILE A 101 8.70 -4.54 15.54
N GLU A 102 9.77 -4.78 14.77
CA GLU A 102 10.90 -5.65 15.15
C GLU A 102 11.85 -4.99 16.15
N GLU A 103 11.75 -3.67 16.35
CA GLU A 103 12.53 -2.92 17.35
C GLU A 103 11.83 -2.86 18.71
N LEU A 104 10.57 -3.32 18.81
CA LEU A 104 9.80 -3.29 20.06
C LEU A 104 10.43 -4.20 21.13
N GLN A 105 10.82 -3.61 22.25
CA GLN A 105 11.38 -4.32 23.41
C GLN A 105 10.29 -4.63 24.47
N LEU A 106 9.19 -5.25 24.05
CA LEU A 106 8.11 -5.63 24.97
C LEU A 106 8.43 -6.99 25.63
N GLU A 107 8.29 -7.04 26.96
CA GLU A 107 8.74 -8.17 27.79
C GLU A 107 8.00 -9.51 27.55
N THR A 108 6.78 -9.49 27.02
CA THR A 108 5.96 -10.70 26.88
C THR A 108 5.35 -10.84 25.49
N ALA A 109 5.18 -12.09 25.04
CA ALA A 109 4.54 -12.41 23.78
C ALA A 109 3.13 -11.77 23.68
N GLN A 110 2.35 -11.81 24.76
CA GLN A 110 1.01 -11.23 24.77
C GLN A 110 1.01 -9.71 24.55
N ARG A 111 2.02 -8.99 25.07
CA ARG A 111 2.17 -7.54 24.84
C ARG A 111 2.60 -7.27 23.39
N LEU A 112 3.49 -8.09 22.83
CA LEU A 112 3.86 -8.03 21.42
C LEU A 112 2.67 -8.26 20.49
N GLU A 113 1.82 -9.25 20.77
CA GLU A 113 0.61 -9.52 19.97
C GLU A 113 -0.35 -8.33 19.96
N ARG A 114 -0.58 -7.70 21.12
CA ARG A 114 -1.44 -6.51 21.23
C ARG A 114 -0.86 -5.33 20.44
N ALA A 115 0.43 -5.09 20.58
CA ALA A 115 1.11 -4.04 19.81
C ALA A 115 1.03 -4.33 18.30
N LEU A 116 1.28 -5.58 17.90
CA LEU A 116 1.19 -6.01 16.51
C LEU A 116 -0.21 -5.76 15.94
N ALA A 117 -1.28 -6.09 16.67
CA ALA A 117 -2.64 -5.82 16.22
C ALA A 117 -2.88 -4.32 15.95
N THR A 118 -2.41 -3.43 16.84
CA THR A 118 -2.48 -1.98 16.62
C THR A 118 -1.66 -1.55 15.40
N TYR A 119 -0.42 -2.03 15.28
CA TYR A 119 0.44 -1.67 14.16
C TYR A 119 -0.07 -2.21 12.81
N CYS A 120 -0.76 -3.35 12.78
CA CYS A 120 -1.43 -3.86 11.59
C CYS A 120 -2.46 -2.85 11.05
N ILE A 121 -3.27 -2.27 11.92
CA ILE A 121 -4.26 -1.24 11.55
C ILE A 121 -3.55 0.02 11.03
N VAL A 122 -2.50 0.47 11.72
CA VAL A 122 -1.70 1.64 11.32
C VAL A 122 -1.04 1.42 9.96
N ALA A 123 -0.44 0.24 9.75
CA ALA A 123 0.23 -0.10 8.51
C ALA A 123 -0.75 -0.18 7.34
N TRP A 124 -1.92 -0.79 7.55
CA TRP A 124 -2.98 -0.83 6.57
C TRP A 124 -3.45 0.59 6.22
N ARG A 125 -3.73 1.43 7.22
CA ARG A 125 -4.19 2.81 7.00
C ARG A 125 -3.16 3.61 6.22
N LEU A 126 -1.88 3.52 6.57
CA LEU A 126 -0.80 4.20 5.85
C LEU A 126 -0.71 3.74 4.39
N LEU A 127 -0.86 2.43 4.15
CA LEU A 127 -0.83 1.87 2.80
C LEU A 127 -2.04 2.32 1.99
N TRP A 128 -3.24 2.25 2.58
CA TRP A 128 -4.47 2.75 1.98
C TRP A 128 -4.33 4.22 1.57
N LEU A 129 -3.90 5.09 2.48
CA LEU A 129 -3.68 6.52 2.20
C LEU A 129 -2.73 6.77 1.03
N THR A 130 -1.66 5.98 0.97
CA THR A 130 -0.66 6.08 -0.10
C THR A 130 -1.27 5.76 -1.47
N TYR A 131 -2.17 4.79 -1.56
CA TYR A 131 -2.82 4.41 -2.82
C TYR A 131 -4.06 5.24 -3.12
N GLU A 132 -4.84 5.63 -2.12
CA GLU A 132 -6.02 6.47 -2.30
C GLU A 132 -5.64 7.81 -2.93
N ALA A 133 -4.54 8.44 -2.47
CA ALA A 133 -4.04 9.68 -3.06
C ALA A 133 -3.60 9.56 -4.53
N ARG A 134 -3.34 8.33 -5.00
CA ARG A 134 -2.97 8.06 -6.41
C ARG A 134 -4.19 7.72 -7.26
N GLN A 135 -5.16 7.02 -6.68
CA GLN A 135 -6.37 6.57 -7.37
C GLN A 135 -7.45 7.64 -7.43
N ALA A 136 -7.54 8.48 -6.40
CA ALA A 136 -8.52 9.56 -6.28
C ALA A 136 -7.81 10.86 -5.84
N PRO A 137 -6.88 11.39 -6.66
CA PRO A 137 -6.01 12.51 -6.27
C PRO A 137 -6.79 13.80 -5.98
N GLU A 138 -7.88 14.03 -6.72
CA GLU A 138 -8.72 15.24 -6.65
C GLU A 138 -9.72 15.23 -5.49
N SER A 139 -9.85 14.12 -4.76
CA SER A 139 -10.72 14.04 -3.59
C SER A 139 -10.29 15.04 -2.52
N SER A 140 -11.22 15.52 -1.69
CA SER A 140 -10.86 16.36 -0.54
C SER A 140 -9.93 15.62 0.42
N CYS A 141 -8.91 16.30 0.96
CA CYS A 141 -8.03 15.71 1.97
C CYS A 141 -8.75 15.39 3.30
N GLU A 142 -9.99 15.85 3.48
CA GLU A 142 -10.78 15.63 4.69
C GLU A 142 -11.19 14.15 4.90
N VAL A 143 -11.06 13.33 3.87
CA VAL A 143 -11.14 11.86 4.02
C VAL A 143 -10.01 11.30 4.89
N LEU A 144 -8.92 12.06 5.02
CA LEU A 144 -7.71 11.70 5.77
C LEU A 144 -7.51 12.57 7.01
N LEU A 145 -7.61 13.90 6.86
CA LEU A 145 -7.22 14.89 7.86
C LEU A 145 -8.44 15.62 8.42
N GLN A 146 -8.46 15.84 9.73
CA GLN A 146 -9.37 16.81 10.33
C GLN A 146 -9.05 18.23 9.87
N LYS A 147 -10.01 19.14 10.05
CA LYS A 147 -9.88 20.54 9.64
C LYS A 147 -8.61 21.19 10.16
N GLU A 148 -8.35 21.02 11.45
CA GLU A 148 -7.20 21.61 12.13
C GLU A 148 -5.89 20.99 11.63
N GLU A 149 -5.91 19.71 11.25
CA GLU A 149 -4.73 18.99 10.76
C GLU A 149 -4.33 19.47 9.36
N TRP A 150 -5.27 19.58 8.43
CA TRP A 150 -4.95 20.06 7.09
C TRP A 150 -4.63 21.56 7.07
N GLN A 151 -5.28 22.35 7.93
CA GLN A 151 -4.95 23.77 8.10
C GLN A 151 -3.54 23.96 8.64
N ALA A 152 -3.17 23.22 9.69
CA ALA A 152 -1.84 23.26 10.27
C ALA A 152 -0.77 22.79 9.27
N LEU A 153 -1.07 21.74 8.50
CA LEU A 153 -0.22 21.26 7.41
C LEU A 153 0.02 22.35 6.36
N TYR A 154 -1.05 22.97 5.87
CA TYR A 154 -0.99 24.05 4.88
C TYR A 154 -0.15 25.22 5.39
N ALA A 155 -0.48 25.73 6.59
CA ALA A 155 0.21 26.84 7.24
C ALA A 155 1.71 26.57 7.37
N THR A 156 2.09 25.36 7.76
CA THR A 156 3.49 24.95 7.89
C THR A 156 4.21 24.90 6.55
N ILE A 157 3.58 24.32 5.53
CA ILE A 157 4.19 24.12 4.22
C ILE A 157 4.35 25.42 3.44
N HIS A 158 3.36 26.31 3.55
CA HIS A 158 3.32 27.59 2.85
C HIS A 158 3.83 28.77 3.69
N GLN A 159 4.22 28.52 4.95
CA GLN A 159 4.74 29.52 5.88
C GLN A 159 3.79 30.72 6.03
N THR A 160 2.50 30.43 6.23
CA THR A 160 1.44 31.43 6.38
C THR A 160 0.56 31.10 7.59
N PRO A 161 0.14 32.10 8.38
CA PRO A 161 -0.80 31.87 9.49
C PRO A 161 -2.24 31.67 9.02
N THR A 162 -2.57 31.98 7.76
CA THR A 162 -3.93 31.92 7.23
C THR A 162 -4.07 30.79 6.20
N PRO A 163 -4.69 29.66 6.57
CA PRO A 163 -5.04 28.62 5.61
C PRO A 163 -6.23 29.06 4.73
N PRO A 164 -6.42 28.45 3.55
CA PRO A 164 -7.58 28.70 2.70
C PRO A 164 -8.88 28.25 3.39
N GLU A 165 -10.02 28.71 2.89
CA GLU A 165 -11.34 28.28 3.37
C GLU A 165 -11.67 26.84 2.94
N GLN A 166 -11.26 26.47 1.73
CA GLN A 166 -11.52 25.15 1.16
C GLN A 166 -10.35 24.21 1.43
N PRO A 167 -10.63 22.93 1.73
CA PRO A 167 -9.58 21.94 1.92
C PRO A 167 -8.80 21.70 0.62
N PRO A 168 -7.49 21.42 0.70
CA PRO A 168 -6.69 21.01 -0.45
C PRO A 168 -7.12 19.62 -0.94
N THR A 169 -6.61 19.24 -2.12
CA THR A 169 -6.78 17.89 -2.65
C THR A 169 -6.02 16.86 -1.80
N LEU A 170 -6.46 15.61 -1.83
CA LEU A 170 -5.81 14.49 -1.15
C LEU A 170 -4.38 14.30 -1.65
N HIS A 171 -4.15 14.46 -2.96
CA HIS A 171 -2.84 14.38 -3.57
C HIS A 171 -1.88 15.45 -3.02
N GLU A 172 -2.32 16.71 -2.93
CA GLU A 172 -1.53 17.80 -2.35
C GLU A 172 -1.21 17.54 -0.88
N ALA A 173 -2.21 17.18 -0.09
CA ALA A 173 -2.03 16.90 1.34
C ALA A 173 -1.04 15.75 1.57
N VAL A 174 -1.12 14.65 0.82
CA VAL A 174 -0.17 13.53 0.94
C VAL A 174 1.24 13.94 0.51
N HIS A 175 1.39 14.74 -0.54
CA HIS A 175 2.69 15.28 -0.94
C HIS A 175 3.29 16.19 0.12
N TRP A 176 2.48 17.04 0.74
CA TRP A 176 2.89 17.93 1.84
C TRP A 176 3.28 17.17 3.10
N ILE A 177 2.51 16.16 3.49
CA ILE A 177 2.87 15.22 4.55
C ILE A 177 4.23 14.59 4.22
N ALA A 178 4.40 14.06 3.02
CA ALA A 178 5.67 13.46 2.62
C ALA A 178 6.84 14.46 2.70
N ARG A 179 6.63 15.74 2.33
CA ARG A 179 7.63 16.81 2.46
C ARG A 179 8.03 17.04 3.92
N LEU A 180 7.09 17.02 4.86
CA LEU A 180 7.41 17.05 6.29
C LEU A 180 8.32 15.89 6.72
N GLY A 181 8.15 14.72 6.07
CA GLY A 181 8.95 13.51 6.27
C GLY A 181 10.25 13.43 5.46
N GLY A 182 10.61 14.48 4.71
CA GLY A 182 11.86 14.58 3.95
C GLY A 182 11.76 14.24 2.46
N PHE A 183 10.55 14.14 1.90
CA PHE A 183 10.36 14.05 0.45
C PHE A 183 10.67 15.40 -0.21
N LEU A 184 11.54 15.41 -1.24
CA LEU A 184 11.95 16.66 -1.88
C LEU A 184 10.94 17.16 -2.90
N GLY A 185 10.21 16.27 -3.56
CA GLY A 185 9.17 16.62 -4.54
C GLY A 185 9.73 17.25 -5.82
N ARG A 186 10.89 16.78 -6.30
CA ARG A 186 11.44 17.23 -7.60
C ARG A 186 10.61 16.63 -8.74
N LYS A 187 10.64 17.26 -9.92
CA LYS A 187 9.87 16.82 -11.11
C LYS A 187 10.08 15.34 -11.49
N SER A 188 11.22 14.75 -11.16
CA SER A 188 11.56 13.36 -11.47
C SER A 188 11.40 12.38 -10.30
N ASP A 189 11.01 12.85 -9.11
CA ASP A 189 10.97 12.01 -7.90
C ASP A 189 9.75 11.06 -7.90
N GLY A 190 8.73 11.34 -8.71
CA GLY A 190 7.49 10.56 -8.79
C GLY A 190 6.66 10.66 -7.51
N GLU A 191 5.96 9.58 -7.17
CA GLU A 191 5.07 9.53 -6.01
C GLU A 191 5.82 9.26 -4.69
N PRO A 192 5.43 9.91 -3.58
CA PRO A 192 6.03 9.66 -2.28
C PRO A 192 5.82 8.21 -1.82
N GLY A 193 6.86 7.66 -1.20
CA GLY A 193 6.83 6.32 -0.60
C GLY A 193 6.29 6.33 0.83
N VAL A 194 5.77 5.18 1.27
CA VAL A 194 5.21 4.98 2.62
C VAL A 194 6.11 5.46 3.77
N LYS A 195 7.44 5.36 3.63
CA LYS A 195 8.41 5.75 4.66
C LYS A 195 8.42 7.26 4.93
N VAL A 196 8.37 8.08 3.88
CA VAL A 196 8.35 9.55 4.03
C VAL A 196 6.96 10.03 4.47
N ILE A 197 5.89 9.39 4.01
CA ILE A 197 4.53 9.67 4.46
C ILE A 197 4.40 9.39 5.97
N TRP A 198 4.89 8.24 6.46
CA TRP A 198 4.89 7.91 7.89
C TRP A 198 5.59 8.95 8.76
N ARG A 199 6.82 9.34 8.38
CA ARG A 199 7.58 10.37 9.09
C ARG A 199 6.85 11.71 9.08
N GLY A 200 6.24 12.03 7.95
CA GLY A 200 5.40 13.20 7.77
C GLY A 200 4.21 13.24 8.71
N LEU A 201 3.45 12.15 8.79
CA LEU A 201 2.28 12.04 9.67
C LEU A 201 2.65 12.22 11.14
N ARG A 202 3.75 11.57 11.59
CA ARG A 202 4.24 11.77 12.96
C ARG A 202 4.59 13.22 13.25
N ARG A 203 5.20 13.92 12.29
CA ARG A 203 5.53 15.34 12.45
C ARG A 203 4.29 16.22 12.42
N LEU A 204 3.31 15.87 11.58
CA LEU A 204 2.04 16.57 11.49
C LEU A 204 1.24 16.47 12.78
N GLU A 205 1.30 15.34 13.48
CA GLU A 205 0.61 15.15 14.77
C GLU A 205 0.99 16.24 15.80
N ASP A 206 2.30 16.46 15.99
CA ASP A 206 2.81 17.50 16.89
C ASP A 206 2.44 18.93 16.42
N ILE A 207 2.50 19.17 15.11
CA ILE A 207 2.15 20.46 14.48
C ILE A 207 0.66 20.75 14.69
N ALA A 208 -0.20 19.77 14.42
CA ALA A 208 -1.64 19.90 14.56
C ALA A 208 -2.06 20.07 16.02
N ALA A 209 -1.39 19.37 16.96
CA ALA A 209 -1.61 19.58 18.39
C ALA A 209 -1.30 21.04 18.79
N THR A 210 -0.18 21.60 18.33
CA THR A 210 0.19 22.99 18.59
C THR A 210 -0.79 23.97 17.93
N TRP A 211 -1.17 23.70 16.67
CA TRP A 211 -2.15 24.50 15.95
C TRP A 211 -3.49 24.58 16.67
N ARG A 212 -4.00 23.43 17.14
CA ARG A 212 -5.22 23.37 17.94
C ARG A 212 -5.11 24.29 19.15
N LEU A 213 -4.03 24.19 19.94
CA LEU A 213 -3.83 25.05 21.13
C LEU A 213 -3.90 26.55 20.82
N LEU A 214 -3.30 26.99 19.70
CA LEU A 214 -3.28 28.40 19.30
C LEU A 214 -4.61 28.90 18.74
N HIS A 215 -5.46 27.98 18.27
CA HIS A 215 -6.75 28.29 17.63
C HIS A 215 -7.94 27.73 18.42
N LEU A 216 -7.74 27.33 19.68
CA LEU A 216 -8.81 27.00 20.61
C LEU A 216 -9.68 28.26 20.77
N THR A 217 -10.90 28.21 20.24
CA THR A 217 -11.89 29.27 20.43
C THR A 217 -12.60 29.18 21.78
N GLU A 218 -12.47 28.06 22.52
CA GLU A 218 -12.95 27.91 23.91
C GLU A 218 -11.99 27.06 24.76
N PRO A 219 -11.83 27.34 26.07
CA PRO A 219 -11.09 26.47 26.98
C PRO A 219 -11.77 25.09 27.09
N PRO A 220 -11.03 24.00 27.31
CA PRO A 220 -11.63 22.69 27.53
C PRO A 220 -12.59 22.79 28.72
N ALA A 221 -13.83 22.30 28.53
CA ALA A 221 -14.86 22.30 29.56
C ALA A 221 -14.29 21.70 30.84
N THR A 222 -14.16 22.51 31.89
CA THR A 222 -13.84 22.04 33.23
C THR A 222 -15.01 21.18 33.68
N PHE A 223 -14.80 19.86 33.73
CA PHE A 223 -15.69 18.97 34.46
C PHE A 223 -15.62 19.38 35.95
N GLY A 224 -16.69 20.02 36.42
CA GLY A 224 -16.94 20.27 37.84
C GLY A 224 -17.56 19.06 38.53
#